data_AF-A0A3B9H9Y5-F1
#
_entry.id   AF-A0A3B9H9Y5-F1
#
_cell.length_a   1.000
_cell.length_b   1.000
_cell.length_c   1.000
_cell.angle_alpha   90.00
_cell.angle_beta   90.00
_cell.angle_gamma   90.00
#
_symmetry.space_group_name_H-M   'P 1'
#
loop_
_entity.id
_entity.type
_entity.pdbx_description
1 polymer ?
#
loop_
_entity_poly.entity_id
_entity_poly.type
_entity_poly.pdbx_seq_one_letter_code
_entity_poly.pdbx_strand_id
1 'polypeptide(L)' 'MLDKINLGKVLFLDIETVPQVYDHSELDEATQYLWAKKNSYLLRDGGDPAEIYDRAGILAEFG' A
#
# COMPACT_ATOMS: atom_id res chain seq x y z
N MET A 1 -4.76 9.75 -32.99
CA MET A 1 -3.96 8.77 -32.20
C MET A 1 -4.88 7.82 -31.45
N LEU A 2 -5.92 8.33 -30.77
CA LEU A 2 -7.03 7.55 -30.22
C LEU A 2 -7.80 6.75 -31.29
N ASP A 3 -7.93 7.29 -32.49
CA ASP A 3 -8.57 6.69 -33.68
C ASP A 3 -7.90 5.39 -34.16
N LYS A 4 -6.70 5.07 -33.64
CA LYS A 4 -5.98 3.82 -33.93
C LYS A 4 -6.19 2.75 -32.84
N ILE A 5 -6.86 3.08 -31.74
CA ILE A 5 -7.15 2.16 -30.64
C ILE A 5 -8.51 1.52 -30.88
N ASN A 6 -8.57 0.19 -30.93
CA ASN A 6 -9.84 -0.53 -30.96
C ASN A 6 -10.45 -0.54 -29.56
N LEU A 7 -11.46 0.31 -29.34
CA LEU A 7 -12.13 0.46 -28.05
C LEU A 7 -12.79 -0.83 -27.54
N GLY A 8 -13.15 -1.77 -28.43
CA GLY A 8 -13.68 -3.08 -28.05
C GLY A 8 -12.62 -4.04 -27.45
N LYS A 9 -11.34 -3.62 -27.42
CA LYS A 9 -10.23 -4.35 -26.78
C LYS A 9 -9.67 -3.60 -25.57
N VAL A 10 -10.39 -2.62 -25.04
CA VAL A 10 -10.00 -1.89 -23.83
C VAL A 10 -10.71 -2.52 -22.64
N LEU A 11 -9.94 -3.00 -21.67
CA LEU A 11 -10.43 -3.47 -20.39
C LEU A 11 -10.28 -2.36 -19.36
N PHE A 12 -11.38 -1.98 -18.72
CA PHE A 12 -11.38 -1.08 -17.57
C PHE A 12 -11.42 -1.94 -16.31
N LEU A 13 -10.41 -1.78 -15.45
CA LEU A 13 -10.36 -2.40 -14.14
C LEU A 13 -10.39 -1.30 -13.09
N ASP A 14 -11.37 -1.41 -12.21
CA ASP A 14 -11.41 -0.67 -10.96
C ASP A 14 -10.85 -1.59 -9.87
N ILE A 15 -9.88 -1.11 -9.10
CA ILE A 15 -9.21 -1.90 -8.06
C ILE A 15 -9.20 -1.16 -6.74
N GLU A 16 -9.32 -1.92 -5.67
CA GLU A 16 -9.17 -1.45 -4.29
C GLU A 16 -7.87 -1.99 -3.70
N THR A 17 -7.33 -1.30 -2.70
CA THR A 17 -6.14 -1.76 -1.99
C THR A 17 -6.47 -2.41 -0.66
N VAL A 18 -5.65 -3.40 -0.30
CA VAL A 18 -5.72 -4.12 0.96
C VAL A 18 -4.32 -4.25 1.52
N PRO A 19 -4.15 -4.37 2.85
CA PRO A 19 -2.85 -4.65 3.41
C PRO A 19 -2.41 -6.07 3.02
N GLN A 20 -1.10 -6.32 2.99
CA GLN A 20 -0.55 -7.63 2.65
C GLN A 20 -0.96 -8.72 3.66
N VAL A 21 -1.02 -8.35 4.93
CA VAL A 21 -1.54 -9.11 6.07
C VAL A 21 -2.37 -8.18 6.94
N TYR A 22 -3.26 -8.69 7.77
CA TYR A 22 -4.17 -7.83 8.54
C TYR A 22 -3.56 -7.35 9.85
N ASP A 23 -2.59 -8.08 10.40
CA ASP A 23 -1.89 -7.70 11.62
C ASP A 23 -0.40 -7.44 11.36
N HIS A 24 0.14 -6.36 11.94
CA HIS A 24 1.56 -6.00 11.79
C HIS A 24 2.50 -7.14 12.24
N SER A 25 2.08 -7.92 13.24
CA SER A 25 2.85 -9.06 13.76
C SER A 25 2.95 -10.24 12.79
N GLU A 26 2.08 -10.30 11.78
CA GLU A 26 2.11 -11.32 10.72
C GLU A 26 3.08 -10.98 9.59
N LEU A 27 3.62 -9.76 9.58
CA LEU A 27 4.66 -9.37 8.62
C LEU A 27 5.97 -10.10 8.91
N ASP A 28 6.68 -10.48 7.84
CA ASP A 28 8.08 -10.89 7.98
C ASP A 28 8.98 -9.70 8.38
N GLU A 29 10.15 -10.00 8.95
CA GLU A 29 11.07 -8.99 9.47
C GLU A 29 11.48 -7.96 8.41
N ALA A 30 11.65 -8.41 7.16
CA ALA A 30 12.01 -7.55 6.05
C ALA A 30 10.89 -6.54 5.75
N THR A 31 9.65 -6.98 5.74
CA THR A 31 8.48 -6.14 5.45
C THR A 31 8.18 -5.20 6.62
N GLN A 32 8.35 -5.63 7.88
CA GLN A 32 8.27 -4.73 9.04
C GLN A 32 9.28 -3.59 8.95
N TYR A 33 10.54 -3.90 8.59
CA TYR A 33 11.56 -2.88 8.38
C TYR A 33 11.18 -1.91 7.24
N LEU A 34 10.72 -2.44 6.10
CA LEU A 34 10.31 -1.63 4.95
C LEU A 34 9.10 -0.74 5.28
N TRP A 35 8.14 -1.26 6.04
CA TRP A 35 6.98 -0.53 6.52
C TRP A 35 7.39 0.67 7.38
N ALA A 36 8.23 0.44 8.40
CA ALA A 36 8.73 1.50 9.28
C ALA A 36 9.52 2.55 8.50
N LYS A 37 10.35 2.11 7.53
CA LYS A 37 11.14 3.01 6.68
C LYS A 37 10.25 3.88 5.77
N LYS A 38 9.29 3.26 5.07
CA LYS A 38 8.35 3.93 4.16
C LYS A 38 7.54 5.00 4.90
N ASN A 39 7.10 4.67 6.12
CA ASN A 39 6.22 5.53 6.91
C ASN A 39 6.95 6.34 7.99
N SER A 40 8.28 6.45 7.90
CA SER A 40 9.10 7.19 8.88
C SER A 40 8.65 8.64 9.12
N TYR A 41 7.99 9.28 8.15
CA TYR A 41 7.41 10.61 8.32
C TYR A 41 6.19 10.65 9.26
N LEU A 42 5.43 9.55 9.37
CA LEU A 42 4.33 9.38 10.32
C LEU A 42 4.85 9.04 11.73
N LEU A 43 6.07 8.54 11.83
CA LEU A 43 6.72 8.08 13.06
C LEU A 43 7.65 9.13 13.69
N ARG A 44 7.63 10.38 13.21
CA ARG A 44 8.63 11.42 13.53
C ARG A 44 8.79 11.72 15.03
N ASP A 45 7.77 11.47 15.84
CA ASP A 45 7.78 11.69 17.29
C ASP A 45 8.00 10.40 18.10
N GLY A 46 8.63 9.38 17.50
CA GLY A 46 8.93 8.11 18.16
C GLY A 46 7.72 7.16 18.26
N GLY A 47 6.75 7.32 17.36
CA GLY A 47 5.58 6.44 17.27
C GLY A 47 5.96 4.99 16.92
N ASP A 48 5.09 4.06 17.28
CA ASP A 48 5.26 2.64 16.98
C ASP A 48 4.78 2.35 15.54
N PRO A 49 5.62 1.72 14.68
CA PRO A 49 5.19 1.24 13.36
C PRO A 49 3.92 0.37 13.38
N ALA A 50 3.68 -0.39 14.45
CA ALA A 50 2.49 -1.23 14.59
C ALA A 50 1.21 -0.40 14.80
N GLU A 51 1.29 0.73 15.50
CA GLU A 51 0.13 1.59 15.79
C GLU A 51 -0.46 2.22 14.52
N ILE A 52 0.38 2.51 13.51
CA ILE A 52 -0.04 3.09 12.24
C ILE A 52 -0.46 2.03 11.20
N TYR A 53 -0.34 0.74 11.53
CA TYR A 53 -0.60 -0.36 10.61
C TYR A 53 -2.09 -0.58 10.33
N ASP A 54 -2.98 -0.03 11.15
CA ASP A 54 -4.42 0.00 10.90
C ASP A 54 -4.76 0.62 9.52
N ARG A 55 -3.91 1.54 9.06
CA ARG A 55 -4.01 2.23 7.77
C ARG A 55 -3.23 1.55 6.66
N ALA A 56 -2.69 0.35 6.87
CA ALA A 56 -1.86 -0.34 5.89
C ALA A 56 -2.56 -0.59 4.55
N GLY A 57 -3.88 -0.78 4.52
CA GLY A 57 -4.65 -0.89 3.27
C GLY A 57 -4.65 0.40 2.45
N ILE A 58 -4.87 1.55 3.11
CA ILE A 58 -4.82 2.86 2.45
C ILE A 58 -3.38 3.21 2.07
N LEU A 59 -2.41 2.88 2.93
CA LEU A 59 -0.98 3.13 2.68
C LEU A 59 -0.35 2.11 1.72
N ALA A 60 -1.10 1.10 1.29
CA ALA A 60 -0.75 0.21 0.18
C ALA A 60 -1.09 0.83 -1.18
N GLU A 61 -1.91 1.88 -1.23
CA GLU A 61 -2.10 2.67 -2.44
C GLU A 61 -0.76 3.20 -2.95
N PHE A 62 -0.66 3.25 -4.28
CA PHE A 62 0.55 3.62 -5.01
C PHE A 62 1.14 4.91 -4.45
N GLY A 63 2.31 4.81 -3.82
CA GLY A 63 3.15 5.92 -3.37
C GLY A 63 4.34 6.12 -4.29
#